data_AF-A0A534GTC8-F1
#
_entry.id   AF-A0A534GTC8-F1
#
_cell.length_a   1.000
_cell.length_b   1.000
_cell.length_c   1.000
_cell.angle_alpha   90.00
_cell.angle_beta   90.00
_cell.angle_gamma   90.00
#
_symmetry.space_group_name_H-M   'P 1'
#
loop_
_entity.id
_entity.type
_entity.pdbx_description
1 polymer ?
#
loop_
_entity_poly.entity_id
_entity_poly.type
_entity_poly.pdbx_seq_one_letter_code
_entity_poly.pdbx_strand_id
1 'polypeptide(L)'
;MHIVYVPLLVGRLARLAVAAVLIALAPVVEAVCGTLMLLGLLVSVAFELSAARAHFPFWPMVTLSLGFGVALVVYHALIDLLSR
;
A
#
# COMPACT_ATOMS: atom_id res chain seq x y z
N MET A 1 31.79 -10.04 -27.07
CA MET A 1 30.61 -10.36 -26.23
C MET A 1 30.55 -9.60 -24.89
N HIS A 2 31.46 -8.67 -24.57
CA HIS A 2 31.46 -7.95 -23.27
C HIS A 2 30.50 -6.74 -23.20
N ILE A 3 30.08 -6.21 -24.36
CA ILE A 3 29.39 -4.91 -24.48
C ILE A 3 27.89 -5.02 -24.12
N VAL A 4 27.30 -6.21 -24.24
CA VAL A 4 25.87 -6.45 -23.99
C VAL A 4 25.57 -6.66 -22.49
N TYR A 5 26.56 -7.05 -21.69
CA TYR A 5 26.37 -7.28 -20.25
C TYR A 5 26.24 -6.00 -19.44
N VAL A 6 26.91 -4.92 -19.85
CA VAL A 6 26.89 -3.63 -19.15
C VAL A 6 25.47 -3.03 -19.07
N PRO A 7 24.69 -2.91 -20.16
CA PRO A 7 23.32 -2.37 -20.07
C PRO A 7 22.37 -3.27 -19.28
N LEU A 8 22.56 -4.60 -19.34
CA LEU A 8 21.81 -5.56 -18.53
C LEU A 8 22.12 -5.43 -17.03
N LEU A 9 23.39 -5.21 -16.68
CA LEU A 9 23.81 -4.97 -15.29
C LEU A 9 23.24 -3.66 -14.73
N VAL A 10 23.30 -2.58 -15.51
CA VAL A 10 22.78 -1.26 -15.12
C VAL A 10 21.27 -1.33 -14.88
N GLY A 11 20.52 -1.98 -15.77
CA GLY A 11 19.09 -2.20 -15.59
C GLY A 11 18.77 -3.01 -14.32
N ARG A 12 19.58 -4.03 -14.02
CA ARG A 12 19.41 -4.86 -12.82
C ARG A 12 19.74 -4.11 -11.53
N LEU A 13 20.80 -3.31 -11.53
CA LEU A 13 21.20 -2.46 -10.40
C LEU A 13 20.17 -1.38 -10.12
N ALA A 14 19.65 -0.71 -11.15
CA ALA A 14 18.57 0.25 -11.00
C ALA A 14 17.31 -0.39 -10.40
N ARG A 15 16.94 -1.60 -10.88
CA ARG A 15 15.81 -2.36 -10.37
C ARG A 15 15.97 -2.74 -8.90
N LEU A 16 17.17 -3.18 -8.51
CA LEU A 16 17.53 -3.48 -7.12
C LEU A 16 17.50 -2.23 -6.22
N ALA A 17 18.00 -1.10 -6.71
CA ALA A 17 17.96 0.16 -5.97
C ALA A 17 16.51 0.62 -5.72
N VAL A 18 15.64 0.54 -6.74
CA VAL A 18 14.22 0.84 -6.60
C VAL A 18 13.55 -0.13 -5.63
N ALA A 19 13.80 -1.44 -5.76
CA ALA A 19 13.27 -2.42 -4.81
C ALA A 19 13.72 -2.15 -3.37
N ALA A 20 14.99 -1.80 -3.15
CA ALA A 20 15.52 -1.47 -1.83
C ALA A 20 14.84 -0.24 -1.23
N VAL A 21 14.58 0.80 -2.03
CA VAL A 21 13.85 2.00 -1.59
C VAL A 21 12.40 1.65 -1.23
N LEU A 22 11.71 0.85 -2.05
CA LEU A 22 10.36 0.40 -1.73
C LEU A 22 10.32 -0.46 -0.46
N ILE A 23 11.30 -1.36 -0.26
CA ILE A 23 11.38 -2.16 0.96
C ILE A 23 11.61 -1.27 2.18
N ALA A 24 12.48 -0.26 2.08
CA ALA A 24 12.71 0.70 3.16
C ALA A 24 11.46 1.53 3.48
N LEU A 25 10.62 1.79 2.47
CA LEU A 25 9.37 2.53 2.62
C LEU A 25 8.19 1.65 3.06
N ALA A 26 8.30 0.34 2.93
CA ALA A 26 7.28 -0.63 3.33
C ALA A 26 6.74 -0.43 4.77
N PRO A 27 7.57 -0.28 5.82
CA PRO A 27 7.04 -0.08 7.18
C PRO A 27 6.23 1.20 7.33
N VAL A 28 6.55 2.26 6.57
CA VAL A 28 5.80 3.51 6.58
C VAL A 28 4.45 3.32 5.88
N VAL A 29 4.45 2.63 4.73
CA VAL A 29 3.23 2.36 3.96
C VAL A 29 2.29 1.44 4.75
N GLU A 30 2.83 0.42 5.42
CA GLU A 30 2.09 -0.46 6.32
C GLU A 30 1.51 0.30 7.52
N ALA A 31 2.31 1.13 8.19
CA ALA A 31 1.84 1.92 9.31
C ALA A 31 0.73 2.89 8.89
N VAL A 32 0.91 3.62 7.79
CA VAL A 32 -0.06 4.62 7.32
C VAL A 32 -1.33 3.95 6.80
N CYS A 33 -1.23 3.00 5.87
CA CYS A 33 -2.40 2.35 5.29
C CYS A 33 -3.12 1.46 6.31
N GLY A 34 -2.38 0.72 7.15
CA GLY A 34 -2.96 -0.08 8.22
C GLY A 34 -3.68 0.79 9.25
N THR A 35 -3.08 1.91 9.67
CA THR A 35 -3.72 2.84 10.60
C THR A 35 -4.95 3.50 9.97
N LEU A 36 -4.87 3.97 8.72
CA LEU A 36 -6.01 4.58 8.01
C LEU A 36 -7.15 3.58 7.81
N MET A 37 -6.82 2.32 7.51
CA MET A 37 -7.80 1.25 7.39
C MET A 37 -8.50 1.01 8.73
N LEU A 38 -7.74 0.78 9.81
CA LEU A 38 -8.28 0.56 11.15
C LEU A 38 -9.08 1.76 11.64
N LEU A 39 -8.56 2.98 11.47
CA LEU A 39 -9.21 4.21 11.90
C LEU A 39 -10.49 4.45 11.10
N GLY A 40 -10.47 4.25 9.78
CA GLY A 40 -11.66 4.36 8.93
C GLY A 40 -12.73 3.36 9.32
N LEU A 41 -12.35 2.11 9.65
CA LEU A 41 -13.27 1.08 10.11
C LEU A 41 -13.84 1.42 11.50
N LEU A 42 -12.97 1.82 12.44
CA LEU A 42 -13.33 2.18 13.81
C LEU A 42 -14.29 3.38 13.83
N VAL A 43 -13.99 4.42 13.05
CA VAL A 43 -14.86 5.60 12.89
C VAL A 43 -16.19 5.18 12.28
N SER A 44 -16.19 4.34 11.24
CA SER A 44 -17.43 3.88 10.61
C SER A 44 -18.32 3.12 11.60
N VAL A 45 -17.74 2.22 12.39
CA VAL A 45 -18.46 1.45 13.42
C VAL A 45 -18.95 2.36 14.55
N ALA A 46 -18.12 3.30 15.02
CA ALA A 46 -18.49 4.23 16.08
C ALA A 46 -19.67 5.13 15.65
N PHE A 47 -19.68 5.61 14.41
CA PHE A 47 -20.79 6.41 13.87
C PHE A 47 -22.08 5.60 13.69
N GLU A 48 -21.99 4.35 13.25
CA GLU A 48 -23.16 3.46 13.13
C GLU A 48 -23.77 3.16 14.52
N LEU A 49 -22.93 2.92 15.53
CA LEU A 49 -23.36 2.66 16.92
C LEU A 49 -23.92 3.90 17.63
N SER A 50 -23.43 5.09 17.29
CA SER A 50 -23.82 6.35 17.95
C SER A 50 -25.25 6.80 17.60
N ALA A 51 -25.94 6.13 16.66
CA ALA A 51 -27.25 6.54 16.14
C ALA A 51 -27.29 8.03 15.69
N ALA A 52 -26.12 8.63 15.42
CA ALA A 52 -25.93 9.95 14.83
C ALA A 52 -26.30 9.91 13.34
N ARG A 53 -27.51 9.45 13.05
CA ARG A 53 -27.99 9.03 11.74
C ARG A 53 -28.67 10.19 11.02
N ALA A 54 -27.96 11.31 10.88
CA ALA A 54 -28.43 12.39 10.02
C ALA A 54 -27.96 12.20 8.57
N HIS A 55 -26.72 11.74 8.32
CA HIS A 55 -26.25 11.51 6.94
C HIS A 55 -24.91 10.74 6.81
N PHE A 56 -24.47 9.98 7.82
CA PHE A 56 -23.12 9.40 7.77
C PHE A 56 -23.00 8.34 6.65
N PRO A 57 -22.10 8.51 5.67
CA PRO A 57 -22.01 7.62 4.53
C PRO A 57 -21.11 6.41 4.88
N PHE A 58 -21.67 5.46 5.63
CA PHE A 58 -20.96 4.28 6.14
C PHE A 58 -20.28 3.43 5.06
N TRP A 59 -21.04 3.03 4.04
CA TRP A 59 -20.54 2.18 2.95
C TRP A 59 -19.35 2.73 2.17
N PRO A 60 -19.33 3.99 1.71
CA PRO A 60 -18.15 4.53 1.04
C PRO A 60 -16.95 4.69 1.98
N MET A 61 -17.15 4.97 3.27
CA MET A 61 -16.08 5.05 4.27
C MET A 61 -15.38 3.70 4.48
N VAL A 62 -16.18 2.62 4.59
CA VAL A 62 -15.69 1.24 4.68
C VAL A 62 -14.99 0.82 3.39
N THR A 63 -15.55 1.17 2.23
CA THR A 63 -14.94 0.86 0.93
C THR A 63 -13.60 1.57 0.74
N LEU A 64 -13.51 2.84 1.13
CA LEU A 64 -12.25 3.61 1.11
C LEU A 64 -11.20 2.99 2.04
N SER A 65 -11.60 2.58 3.24
CA SER A 65 -10.75 1.89 4.21
C SER A 65 -10.20 0.57 3.64
N LEU A 66 -11.06 -0.27 3.06
CA LEU A 66 -10.67 -1.48 2.34
C LEU A 66 -9.72 -1.18 1.16
N GLY A 67 -9.92 -0.04 0.49
CA GLY A 67 -9.02 0.44 -0.57
C GLY A 67 -7.58 0.61 -0.11
N PHE A 68 -7.34 1.06 1.13
CA PHE A 68 -5.99 1.14 1.69
C PHE A 68 -5.38 -0.25 1.92
N GLY A 69 -6.18 -1.23 2.34
CA GLY A 69 -5.74 -2.63 2.45
C GLY A 69 -5.37 -3.22 1.08
N VAL A 70 -6.20 -2.99 0.06
CA VAL A 70 -5.93 -3.44 -1.32
C VAL A 70 -4.68 -2.76 -1.88
N ALA A 71 -4.50 -1.45 -1.65
CA ALA A 71 -3.30 -0.72 -2.06
C ALA A 71 -2.03 -1.31 -1.41
N LEU A 72 -2.11 -1.73 -0.15
CA LEU A 72 -1.02 -2.40 0.55
C LEU A 72 -0.65 -3.74 -0.10
N VAL A 73 -1.64 -4.55 -0.47
CA VAL A 73 -1.43 -5.83 -1.16
C VAL A 73 -0.77 -5.62 -2.52
N VAL A 74 -1.24 -4.62 -3.28
CA VAL A 74 -0.65 -4.26 -4.59
C VAL A 74 0.79 -3.76 -4.42
N TYR A 75 1.06 -2.97 -3.39
CA TYR A 75 2.41 -2.49 -3.08
C TYR A 75 3.39 -3.63 -2.83
N HIS A 76 3.01 -4.59 -1.99
CA HIS A 76 3.82 -5.78 -1.71
C HIS A 76 3.99 -6.69 -2.92
N ALA A 77 2.93 -6.90 -3.71
CA ALA A 77 3.01 -7.67 -4.95
C ALA A 77 3.97 -7.04 -5.97
N LEU A 78 4.00 -5.70 -6.05
CA LEU A 78 4.93 -4.98 -6.92
C LEU A 78 6.38 -5.12 -6.45
N ILE A 79 6.63 -5.09 -5.13
CA ILE A 79 7.97 -5.35 -4.57
C ILE A 79 8.44 -6.76 -4.93
N ASP A 80 7.59 -7.78 -4.74
CA ASP A 80 7.94 -9.17 -5.03
C ASP A 80 8.24 -9.39 -6.52
N LEU A 81 7.43 -8.78 -7.40
CA LEU A 81 7.65 -8.83 -8.85
C LEU A 81 8.95 -8.13 -9.27
N LEU A 82 9.30 -7.02 -8.61
CA LEU A 82 10.49 -6.24 -8.92
C LEU A 82 11.77 -6.87 -8.35
N SER A 83 11.63 -7.61 -7.25
CA SER A 83 12.71 -8.32 -6.56
C SER A 83 13.08 -9.65 -7.23
N ARG A 84 12.14 -10.29 -7.93
CA ARG A 84 12.42 -11.41 -8.86
C ARG A 84 13.28 -10.99 -10.06
#